data_AF-A0A949EPQ9-F1
#
_entry.id   AF-A0A949EPQ9-F1
#
_cell.length_a   1.000
_cell.length_b   1.000
_cell.length_c   1.000
_cell.angle_alpha   90.00
_cell.angle_beta   90.00
_cell.angle_gamma   90.00
#
_symmetry.space_group_name_H-M   'P 1'
#
loop_
_entity.id
_entity.type
_entity.pdbx_description
1 polymer ?
#
loop_
_entity_poly.entity_id
_entity_poly.type
_entity_poly.pdbx_seq_one_letter_code
_entity_poly.pdbx_strand_id
1 'polypeptide(L)'
;MPKFEGTPNMNNAELNPSEIGADVDAGKKLEGELTPEELEKLKAEEGQEQVAEKPELSPEEQLKNLEGEAEAKQQEMTRLSESIEGTKSALNAAREKLGLPPTEEDPPSVFSEKDKLEKLKAEQEGLEKQKEELISQQEKERLVREEKEKILQEKLDEVFKEFEGLNPRDFESIFKSGKTPEGRNVESKSMGSLDPEVAQSLAKAFKEGIKLLPKILEALPELLKKFDEDLTKEATERVDKKLEEEKQKMEEEQKKEEKPEEPKPEEKPEVPDGEIPPGGIKPEVNPIEGGNIETPKA
;
A
#
# COMPACT_ATOMS: atom_id res chain seq x y z
N MET A 1 -37.56 -56.93 -13.60
CA MET A 1 -37.11 -57.15 -14.99
C MET A 1 -36.82 -55.78 -15.64
N PRO A 2 -35.84 -55.72 -16.55
CA PRO A 2 -34.97 -54.55 -16.81
C PRO A 2 -35.01 -54.06 -18.28
N LYS A 3 -34.19 -53.03 -18.58
CA LYS A 3 -33.38 -52.69 -19.80
C LYS A 3 -33.26 -51.16 -19.87
N PHE A 4 -32.13 -50.46 -19.67
CA PHE A 4 -30.73 -50.56 -20.16
C PHE A 4 -30.57 -50.43 -21.68
N GLU A 5 -30.28 -49.21 -22.12
CA GLU A 5 -29.52 -48.81 -23.33
C GLU A 5 -28.73 -47.56 -22.88
N GLY A 6 -27.41 -47.39 -23.02
CA GLY A 6 -26.42 -48.05 -23.87
C GLY A 6 -25.84 -47.02 -24.86
N THR A 7 -24.74 -46.35 -24.47
CA THR A 7 -23.95 -45.32 -25.19
C THR A 7 -23.38 -45.76 -26.56
N PRO A 8 -22.84 -44.84 -27.39
CA PRO A 8 -21.36 -44.61 -27.41
C PRO A 8 -20.96 -43.13 -27.68
N ASN A 9 -20.15 -42.45 -26.86
CA ASN A 9 -18.67 -42.34 -26.93
C ASN A 9 -18.02 -42.78 -28.26
N MET A 10 -17.51 -41.84 -29.08
CA MET A 10 -16.24 -41.95 -29.84
C MET A 10 -15.90 -40.58 -30.47
N ASN A 11 -14.79 -39.96 -30.04
CA ASN A 11 -13.83 -39.30 -30.92
C ASN A 11 -12.56 -38.96 -30.11
N ASN A 12 -11.75 -39.99 -29.91
CA ASN A 12 -10.30 -39.89 -29.84
C ASN A 12 -9.78 -40.53 -31.15
N ALA A 13 -8.95 -39.80 -31.89
CA ALA A 13 -8.05 -40.35 -32.90
C ALA A 13 -6.72 -39.63 -32.66
N GLU A 14 -5.87 -40.15 -31.78
CA GLU A 14 -4.78 -41.08 -32.14
C GLU A 14 -3.93 -40.58 -33.31
N LEU A 15 -2.74 -40.12 -32.90
CA LEU A 15 -1.51 -40.06 -33.67
C LEU A 15 -1.34 -41.28 -34.57
N ASN A 16 -0.89 -41.05 -35.80
CA ASN A 16 -0.02 -42.00 -36.46
C ASN A 16 1.12 -41.28 -37.22
N PRO A 17 2.39 -41.69 -37.03
CA PRO A 17 3.55 -41.21 -37.74
C PRO A 17 3.88 -42.13 -38.92
N SER A 18 4.14 -41.57 -40.11
CA SER A 18 4.77 -42.23 -41.26
C SER A 18 5.28 -41.11 -42.19
N GLU A 19 6.55 -40.76 -42.20
CA GLU A 19 7.64 -41.40 -42.95
C GLU A 19 7.39 -41.50 -44.46
N ILE A 20 7.68 -40.40 -45.17
CA ILE A 20 8.09 -40.31 -46.58
C ILE A 20 8.98 -39.06 -46.61
N GLY A 21 10.27 -39.04 -46.89
CA GLY A 21 11.14 -39.86 -47.72
C GLY A 21 12.13 -38.86 -48.32
N ALA A 22 13.42 -39.04 -48.06
CA ALA A 22 14.47 -38.27 -48.73
C ALA A 22 14.39 -38.54 -50.25
N ASP A 23 14.66 -37.53 -51.11
CA ASP A 23 15.96 -37.36 -51.75
C ASP A 23 15.94 -36.44 -53.01
N VAL A 24 17.09 -35.79 -53.24
CA VAL A 24 17.69 -35.18 -54.47
C VAL A 24 16.91 -34.22 -55.39
N ASP A 25 17.29 -32.94 -55.30
CA ASP A 25 17.97 -32.13 -56.34
C ASP A 25 17.59 -32.30 -57.83
N ALA A 26 16.97 -31.26 -58.42
CA ALA A 26 17.15 -30.90 -59.83
C ALA A 26 16.77 -29.42 -60.03
N GLY A 27 17.79 -28.56 -60.08
CA GLY A 27 17.63 -27.12 -60.21
C GLY A 27 16.93 -26.64 -61.49
N LYS A 28 16.20 -25.54 -61.34
CA LYS A 28 16.05 -24.54 -62.39
C LYS A 28 15.95 -23.16 -61.76
N LYS A 29 16.99 -22.36 -62.00
CA LYS A 29 17.08 -20.93 -61.74
C LYS A 29 15.81 -20.22 -62.22
N LEU A 30 15.23 -19.42 -61.34
CA LEU A 30 14.61 -18.15 -61.72
C LEU A 30 15.08 -17.12 -60.68
N GLU A 31 15.97 -16.26 -61.17
CA GLU A 31 16.39 -15.03 -60.53
C GLU A 31 15.15 -14.16 -60.29
N GLY A 32 14.97 -13.78 -59.03
CA GLY A 32 14.02 -12.78 -58.59
C GLY A 32 14.49 -12.31 -57.22
N GLU A 33 15.25 -11.23 -57.19
CA GLU A 33 15.62 -10.52 -55.96
C GLU A 33 14.34 -10.19 -55.19
N LEU A 34 14.11 -10.86 -54.06
CA LEU A 34 13.15 -10.39 -53.05
C LEU A 34 13.70 -9.06 -52.51
N THR A 35 12.97 -7.99 -52.80
CA THR A 35 13.32 -6.65 -52.32
C THR A 35 13.22 -6.60 -50.78
N PRO A 36 14.00 -5.74 -50.10
CA PRO A 36 13.91 -5.57 -48.65
C PRO A 36 12.49 -5.24 -48.15
N GLU A 37 11.64 -4.65 -48.99
CA GLU A 37 10.23 -4.31 -48.68
C GLU A 37 9.32 -5.55 -48.51
N GLU A 38 9.60 -6.68 -49.17
CA GLU A 38 8.80 -7.90 -49.02
C GLU A 38 9.15 -8.67 -47.73
N LEU A 39 10.37 -8.50 -47.22
CA LEU A 39 10.83 -9.07 -45.95
C LEU A 39 10.33 -8.27 -44.74
N GLU A 40 10.05 -6.97 -44.92
CA GLU A 40 9.45 -6.11 -43.90
C GLU A 40 7.95 -6.37 -43.74
N LYS A 41 7.24 -6.75 -44.81
CA LYS A 41 5.82 -7.16 -44.71
C LYS A 41 5.60 -8.50 -44.00
N LEU A 42 6.52 -9.46 -44.12
CA LEU A 42 6.42 -10.74 -43.40
C LEU A 42 6.77 -10.62 -41.90
N LYS A 43 7.54 -9.60 -41.49
CA LYS A 43 7.73 -9.28 -40.07
C LYS A 43 6.58 -8.49 -39.43
N ALA A 44 5.70 -7.90 -40.25
CA ALA A 44 4.55 -7.15 -39.76
C ALA A 44 3.30 -8.02 -39.50
N GLU A 45 3.27 -9.26 -40.02
CA GLU A 45 2.09 -10.14 -39.96
C GLU A 45 2.27 -11.37 -39.05
N GLU A 46 3.45 -11.56 -38.46
CA GLU A 46 3.75 -12.63 -37.47
C GLU A 46 3.96 -12.02 -36.07
N GLY A 47 3.08 -11.09 -35.70
CA GLY A 47 3.08 -10.38 -34.41
C GLY A 47 1.69 -10.02 -33.89
N GLN A 48 0.63 -10.56 -34.50
CA GLN A 48 -0.74 -10.50 -33.96
C GLN A 48 -1.16 -11.88 -33.46
N GLU A 49 -0.35 -12.47 -32.57
CA GLU A 49 -0.98 -13.21 -31.48
C GLU A 49 -1.65 -12.16 -30.62
N GLN A 50 -2.98 -12.03 -30.75
CA GLN A 50 -3.80 -11.33 -29.78
C GLN A 50 -3.63 -12.05 -28.44
N VAL A 51 -2.57 -11.73 -27.72
CA VAL A 51 -2.66 -11.67 -26.27
C VAL A 51 -3.77 -10.66 -26.06
N ALA A 52 -4.96 -11.15 -25.74
CA ALA A 52 -5.97 -10.32 -25.14
C ALA A 52 -5.32 -9.74 -23.87
N GLU A 53 -4.71 -8.56 -23.98
CA GLU A 53 -4.42 -7.70 -22.85
C GLU A 53 -5.77 -7.53 -22.17
N LYS A 54 -6.01 -8.36 -21.14
CA LYS A 54 -6.99 -8.02 -20.15
C LYS A 54 -6.62 -6.60 -19.71
N PRO A 55 -7.54 -5.63 -19.77
CA PRO A 55 -7.26 -4.30 -19.26
C PRO A 55 -6.65 -4.45 -17.88
N GLU A 56 -5.47 -3.88 -17.66
CA GLU A 56 -4.91 -3.79 -16.32
C GLU A 56 -5.95 -3.10 -15.46
N LEU A 57 -6.52 -3.84 -14.51
CA LEU A 57 -7.54 -3.33 -13.61
C LEU A 57 -6.93 -2.21 -12.78
N SER A 58 -7.69 -1.14 -12.55
CA SER A 58 -7.27 -0.09 -11.63
C SER A 58 -7.06 -0.65 -10.21
N PRO A 59 -6.21 -0.04 -9.38
CA PRO A 59 -6.00 -0.50 -8.00
C PRO A 59 -7.31 -0.64 -7.19
N GLU A 60 -8.28 0.24 -7.44
CA GLU A 60 -9.60 0.21 -6.81
C GLU A 60 -10.43 -1.00 -7.26
N GLU A 61 -10.37 -1.36 -8.54
CA GLU A 61 -11.02 -2.56 -9.06
C GLU A 61 -10.32 -3.83 -8.58
N GLN A 62 -8.99 -3.82 -8.46
CA GLN A 62 -8.23 -4.93 -7.88
C GLN A 62 -8.62 -5.17 -6.42
N LEU A 63 -8.69 -4.11 -5.60
CA LEU A 63 -9.14 -4.20 -4.21
C LEU A 63 -10.56 -4.76 -4.12
N LYS A 64 -11.47 -4.30 -4.98
CA LYS A 64 -12.85 -4.78 -5.02
C LYS A 64 -12.94 -6.26 -5.38
N ASN A 65 -12.10 -6.72 -6.31
CA ASN A 65 -12.05 -8.13 -6.68
C ASN A 65 -11.48 -9.00 -5.56
N LEU A 66 -10.40 -8.54 -4.89
CA LEU A 66 -9.84 -9.22 -3.73
C LEU A 66 -10.86 -9.31 -2.59
N GLU A 67 -11.64 -8.25 -2.37
CA GLU A 67 -12.70 -8.23 -1.36
C GLU A 67 -13.84 -9.20 -1.69
N GLY A 68 -14.27 -9.27 -2.96
CA GLY A 68 -15.24 -10.26 -3.41
C GLY A 68 -14.74 -11.70 -3.30
N GLU A 69 -13.46 -11.95 -3.59
CA GLU A 69 -12.85 -13.27 -3.42
C GLU A 69 -12.77 -13.66 -1.94
N ALA A 70 -12.32 -12.74 -1.08
CA ALA A 70 -12.27 -12.93 0.37
C ALA A 70 -13.66 -13.23 0.95
N GLU A 71 -14.70 -12.51 0.52
CA GLU A 71 -16.07 -12.77 0.95
C GLU A 71 -16.56 -14.16 0.53
N ALA A 72 -16.31 -14.56 -0.73
CA ALA A 72 -16.68 -15.88 -1.23
C ALA A 72 -15.98 -17.00 -0.46
N LYS A 73 -14.68 -16.86 -0.16
CA LYS A 73 -13.91 -17.82 0.64
C LYS A 73 -14.40 -17.86 2.08
N GLN A 74 -14.73 -16.72 2.68
CA GLN A 74 -15.29 -16.66 4.02
C GLN A 74 -16.63 -17.41 4.11
N GLN A 75 -17.49 -17.28 3.11
CA GLN A 75 -18.75 -18.04 3.03
C GLN A 75 -18.48 -19.54 2.91
N GLU A 76 -17.50 -19.96 2.09
CA GLU A 76 -17.15 -21.38 1.96
C GLU A 76 -16.55 -21.96 3.26
N MET A 77 -15.67 -21.23 3.94
CA MET A 77 -15.12 -21.63 5.23
C MET A 77 -16.21 -21.78 6.29
N THR A 78 -17.19 -20.87 6.30
CA THR A 78 -18.35 -20.94 7.21
C THR A 78 -19.15 -22.19 6.92
N ARG A 79 -19.48 -22.45 5.65
CA ARG A 79 -20.22 -23.65 5.22
C ARG A 79 -19.51 -24.95 5.59
N LEU A 80 -18.19 -25.04 5.39
CA LEU A 80 -17.42 -26.23 5.75
C LEU A 80 -17.38 -26.42 7.27
N SER A 81 -17.20 -25.33 8.03
CA SER A 81 -17.20 -25.38 9.50
C SER A 81 -18.53 -25.92 10.04
N GLU A 82 -19.66 -25.43 9.51
CA GLU A 82 -21.00 -25.91 9.85
C GLU A 82 -21.20 -27.39 9.46
N SER A 83 -20.70 -27.83 8.30
CA SER A 83 -20.78 -29.24 7.86
C SER A 83 -20.02 -30.18 8.81
N ILE A 84 -18.82 -29.78 9.21
CA ILE A 84 -17.95 -30.54 10.12
C ILE A 84 -18.62 -30.65 11.50
N GLU A 85 -19.09 -29.53 12.04
CA GLU A 85 -19.76 -29.48 13.35
C GLU A 85 -21.09 -30.26 13.33
N GLY A 86 -21.86 -30.12 12.25
CA GLY A 86 -23.11 -30.86 12.04
C GLY A 86 -22.89 -32.36 11.99
N THR A 87 -21.84 -32.82 11.30
CA THR A 87 -21.48 -34.24 11.22
C THR A 87 -21.04 -34.79 12.58
N LYS A 88 -20.23 -34.04 13.32
CA LYS A 88 -19.83 -34.39 14.69
C LYS A 88 -21.02 -34.49 15.64
N SER A 89 -21.94 -33.53 15.53
CA SER A 89 -23.18 -33.50 16.32
C SER A 89 -24.08 -34.69 16.02
N ALA A 90 -24.27 -35.02 14.74
CA ALA A 90 -25.05 -36.17 14.30
C ALA A 90 -24.44 -37.50 14.79
N LEU A 91 -23.11 -37.63 14.77
CA LEU A 91 -22.41 -38.80 15.31
C LEU A 91 -22.66 -38.94 16.82
N ASN A 92 -22.51 -37.84 17.57
CA ASN A 92 -22.72 -37.87 19.01
C ASN A 92 -24.17 -38.19 19.39
N ALA A 93 -25.14 -37.65 18.64
CA ALA A 93 -26.56 -38.01 18.82
C ALA A 93 -26.83 -39.50 18.51
N ALA A 94 -26.15 -40.09 17.52
CA ALA A 94 -26.25 -41.52 17.25
C ALA A 94 -25.62 -42.37 18.36
N ARG A 95 -24.49 -41.94 18.92
CA ARG A 95 -23.83 -42.60 20.06
C ARG A 95 -24.71 -42.57 21.31
N GLU A 96 -25.32 -41.42 21.61
CA GLU A 96 -26.26 -41.27 22.72
C GLU A 96 -27.44 -42.25 22.62
N LYS A 97 -28.04 -42.39 21.43
CA LYS A 97 -29.12 -43.36 21.17
C LYS A 97 -28.70 -44.82 21.40
N LEU A 98 -27.40 -45.10 21.33
CA LEU A 98 -26.81 -46.41 21.60
C LEU A 98 -26.32 -46.56 23.05
N GLY A 99 -26.53 -45.55 23.90
CA GLY A 99 -26.02 -45.53 25.28
C GLY A 99 -24.51 -45.37 25.39
N LEU A 100 -23.86 -44.90 24.31
CA LEU A 100 -22.42 -44.65 24.27
C LEU A 100 -22.13 -43.20 24.65
N PRO A 101 -21.01 -42.93 25.36
CA PRO A 101 -20.60 -41.56 25.66
C PRO A 101 -20.26 -40.79 24.37
N PRO A 102 -20.42 -39.45 24.37
CA PRO A 102 -20.01 -38.59 23.27
C PRO A 102 -18.50 -38.70 23.03
N THR A 103 -18.09 -38.47 21.78
CA THR A 103 -16.69 -38.43 21.39
C THR A 103 -16.27 -37.00 21.07
N GLU A 104 -15.08 -36.62 21.54
CA GLU A 104 -14.45 -35.34 21.18
C GLU A 104 -13.63 -35.45 19.90
N GLU A 105 -13.17 -36.66 19.56
CA GLU A 105 -12.49 -36.91 18.29
C GLU A 105 -13.43 -36.73 17.11
N ASP A 106 -12.90 -36.13 16.05
CA ASP A 106 -13.66 -35.90 14.83
C ASP A 106 -13.77 -37.17 13.99
N PRO A 107 -14.94 -37.42 13.38
CA PRO A 107 -15.11 -38.62 12.57
C PRO A 107 -14.19 -38.62 11.34
N PRO A 108 -13.74 -39.80 10.88
CA PRO A 108 -12.91 -39.85 9.67
C PRO A 108 -13.55 -39.26 8.42
N SER A 109 -14.88 -39.18 8.38
CA SER A 109 -15.64 -38.59 7.28
C SER A 109 -15.41 -37.08 7.09
N VAL A 110 -14.92 -36.36 8.12
CA VAL A 110 -14.68 -34.91 8.03
C VAL A 110 -13.22 -34.52 7.77
N PHE A 111 -12.30 -35.49 7.65
CA PHE A 111 -10.87 -35.18 7.44
C PHE A 111 -10.63 -34.36 6.16
N SER A 112 -11.26 -34.74 5.05
CA SER A 112 -11.11 -34.00 3.79
C SER A 112 -11.68 -32.57 3.86
N GLU A 113 -12.79 -32.37 4.58
CA GLU A 113 -13.40 -31.06 4.80
C GLU A 113 -12.49 -30.18 5.67
N LYS A 114 -11.85 -30.76 6.69
CA LYS A 114 -10.87 -30.07 7.53
C LYS A 114 -9.62 -29.67 6.76
N ASP A 115 -9.05 -30.57 5.97
CA ASP A 115 -7.90 -30.27 5.13
C ASP A 115 -8.22 -29.12 4.15
N LYS A 116 -9.44 -29.13 3.59
CA LYS A 116 -9.92 -28.05 2.73
C LYS A 116 -10.10 -26.73 3.50
N LEU A 117 -10.64 -26.78 4.70
CA LEU A 117 -10.81 -25.62 5.56
C LEU A 117 -9.46 -24.99 5.94
N GLU A 118 -8.44 -25.80 6.24
CA GLU A 118 -7.09 -25.32 6.53
C GLU A 118 -6.46 -24.64 5.31
N LYS A 119 -6.62 -25.22 4.10
CA LYS A 119 -6.17 -24.59 2.86
C LYS A 119 -6.85 -23.25 2.60
N LEU A 120 -8.17 -23.18 2.78
CA LEU A 120 -8.91 -21.91 2.61
C LEU A 120 -8.46 -20.84 3.60
N LYS A 121 -8.11 -21.20 4.84
CA LYS A 121 -7.54 -20.26 5.81
C LYS A 121 -6.18 -19.72 5.38
N ALA A 122 -5.29 -20.58 4.88
CA ALA A 122 -3.99 -20.15 4.36
C ALA A 122 -4.14 -19.24 3.12
N GLU A 123 -5.08 -19.57 2.23
CA GLU A 123 -5.40 -18.73 1.08
C GLU A 123 -6.00 -17.38 1.48
N GLN A 124 -6.87 -17.36 2.50
CA GLN A 124 -7.45 -16.13 3.06
C GLN A 124 -6.37 -15.20 3.62
N GLU A 125 -5.41 -15.73 4.39
CA GLU A 125 -4.26 -14.96 4.88
C GLU A 125 -3.42 -14.41 3.72
N GLY A 126 -3.25 -15.19 2.64
CA GLY A 126 -2.58 -14.74 1.42
C GLY A 126 -3.29 -13.56 0.74
N LEU A 127 -4.61 -13.62 0.63
CA LEU A 127 -5.43 -12.52 0.08
C LEU A 127 -5.37 -11.27 0.96
N GLU A 128 -5.40 -11.43 2.28
CA GLU A 128 -5.29 -10.32 3.23
C GLU A 128 -3.95 -9.59 3.09
N LYS A 129 -2.84 -10.34 2.96
CA LYS A 129 -1.51 -9.75 2.69
C LYS A 129 -1.47 -9.00 1.37
N GLN A 130 -2.07 -9.55 0.31
CA GLN A 130 -2.16 -8.86 -0.98
C GLN A 130 -2.99 -7.58 -0.89
N LYS A 131 -4.10 -7.60 -0.15
CA LYS A 131 -4.93 -6.41 0.10
C LYS A 131 -4.16 -5.34 0.86
N GLU A 132 -3.45 -5.72 1.93
CA GLU A 132 -2.64 -4.82 2.73
C GLU A 132 -1.51 -4.18 1.90
N GLU A 133 -0.81 -4.97 1.09
CA GLU A 133 0.25 -4.47 0.21
C GLU A 133 -0.29 -3.48 -0.83
N LEU A 134 -1.44 -3.78 -1.45
CA LEU A 134 -2.06 -2.90 -2.43
C LEU A 134 -2.53 -1.57 -1.79
N ILE A 135 -3.10 -1.63 -0.59
CA ILE A 135 -3.47 -0.43 0.18
C ILE A 135 -2.22 0.40 0.52
N SER A 136 -1.15 -0.26 0.98
CA SER A 136 0.12 0.38 1.31
C SER A 136 0.74 1.07 0.10
N GLN A 137 0.72 0.44 -1.08
CA GLN A 137 1.16 1.04 -2.33
C GLN A 137 0.31 2.27 -2.71
N GLN A 138 -1.02 2.16 -2.60
CA GLN A 138 -1.93 3.28 -2.91
C GLN A 138 -1.72 4.45 -1.96
N GLU A 139 -1.51 4.19 -0.66
CA GLU A 139 -1.21 5.23 0.33
C GLU A 139 0.14 5.88 0.05
N LYS A 140 1.18 5.09 -0.24
CA LYS A 140 2.49 5.62 -0.63
C LYS A 140 2.37 6.53 -1.85
N GLU A 141 1.62 6.11 -2.87
CA GLU A 141 1.40 6.94 -4.06
C GLU A 141 0.66 8.24 -3.72
N ARG A 142 -0.34 8.18 -2.82
CA ARG A 142 -1.04 9.38 -2.34
C ARG A 142 -0.07 10.36 -1.65
N LEU A 143 0.77 9.85 -0.75
CA LEU A 143 1.78 10.65 -0.05
C LEU A 143 2.78 11.28 -1.03
N VAL A 144 3.20 10.55 -2.06
CA VAL A 144 4.08 11.08 -3.11
C VAL A 144 3.41 12.21 -3.89
N ARG A 145 2.12 12.08 -4.24
CA ARG A 145 1.40 13.17 -4.93
C ARG A 145 1.26 14.41 -4.04
N GLU A 146 0.90 14.24 -2.77
CA GLU A 146 0.80 15.35 -1.80
C GLU A 146 2.17 16.04 -1.60
N GLU A 147 3.24 15.26 -1.44
CA GLU A 147 4.59 15.80 -1.26
C GLU A 147 5.10 16.50 -2.54
N LYS A 148 4.73 15.99 -3.72
CA LYS A 148 5.05 16.62 -5.01
C LYS A 148 4.47 18.03 -5.11
N GLU A 149 3.21 18.22 -4.74
CA GLU A 149 2.59 19.55 -4.70
C GLU A 149 3.28 20.46 -3.69
N LYS A 150 3.64 19.93 -2.52
CA LYS A 150 4.38 20.66 -1.50
C LYS A 150 5.76 21.12 -1.98
N ILE A 151 6.54 20.24 -2.60
CA ILE A 151 7.86 20.56 -3.16
C ILE A 151 7.71 21.63 -4.25
N LEU A 152 6.72 21.51 -5.13
CA LEU A 152 6.49 22.49 -6.17
C LEU A 152 6.13 23.86 -5.57
N GLN A 153 5.29 23.91 -4.52
CA GLN A 153 5.01 25.15 -3.80
C GLN A 153 6.30 25.74 -3.18
N GLU A 154 7.13 24.93 -2.52
CA GLU A 154 8.42 25.38 -1.95
C GLU A 154 9.34 25.98 -3.03
N LYS A 155 9.42 25.32 -4.20
CA LYS A 155 10.22 25.80 -5.33
C LYS A 155 9.69 27.12 -5.88
N LEU A 156 8.36 27.26 -6.03
CA LEU A 156 7.72 28.49 -6.48
C LEU A 156 7.94 29.65 -5.50
N ASP A 157 7.86 29.38 -4.20
CA ASP A 157 8.13 30.39 -3.16
C ASP A 157 9.57 30.92 -3.28
N GLU A 158 10.54 30.04 -3.59
CA GLU A 158 11.92 30.44 -3.85
C GLU A 158 12.05 31.27 -5.14
N VAL A 159 11.39 30.89 -6.24
CA VAL A 159 11.36 31.70 -7.48
C VAL A 159 10.79 33.10 -7.21
N PHE A 160 9.70 33.20 -6.44
CA PHE A 160 9.12 34.49 -6.12
C PHE A 160 10.01 35.34 -5.22
N LYS A 161 10.76 34.72 -4.32
CA LYS A 161 11.80 35.41 -3.54
C LYS A 161 12.94 35.90 -4.43
N GLU A 162 13.31 35.14 -5.47
CA GLU A 162 14.27 35.59 -6.48
C GLU A 162 13.75 36.80 -7.24
N PHE A 163 12.47 36.81 -7.64
CA PHE A 163 11.83 37.96 -8.28
C PHE A 163 11.76 39.20 -7.38
N GLU A 164 11.47 39.04 -6.09
CA GLU A 164 11.50 40.13 -5.11
C GLU A 164 12.90 40.78 -5.01
N GLY A 165 13.96 39.99 -5.24
CA GLY A 165 15.35 40.45 -5.23
C GLY A 165 15.85 41.07 -6.55
N LEU A 166 15.07 41.02 -7.63
CA LEU A 166 15.48 41.57 -8.93
C LEU A 166 15.35 43.09 -8.99
N ASN A 167 16.18 43.72 -9.82
CA ASN A 167 15.98 45.12 -10.15
C ASN A 167 14.72 45.29 -11.02
N PRO A 168 14.02 46.44 -10.94
CA PRO A 168 12.78 46.66 -11.70
C PRO A 168 12.92 46.47 -13.21
N ARG A 169 14.08 46.79 -13.78
CA ARG A 169 14.35 46.61 -15.22
C ARG A 169 14.42 45.12 -15.59
N ASP A 170 15.05 44.31 -14.75
CA ASP A 170 15.27 42.88 -15.00
C ASP A 170 13.95 42.14 -14.87
N PHE A 171 13.20 42.43 -13.80
CA PHE A 171 11.86 41.91 -13.60
C PHE A 171 10.90 42.28 -14.73
N GLU A 172 10.92 43.55 -15.18
CA GLU A 172 10.05 43.99 -16.28
C GLU A 172 10.37 43.29 -17.62
N SER A 173 11.64 42.94 -17.85
CA SER A 173 12.04 42.12 -19.02
C SER A 173 11.43 40.72 -18.96
N ILE A 174 11.51 40.06 -17.80
CA ILE A 174 10.95 38.73 -17.57
C ILE A 174 9.42 38.77 -17.66
N PHE A 175 8.79 39.76 -17.04
CA PHE A 175 7.34 39.96 -17.09
C PHE A 175 6.81 40.11 -18.53
N LYS A 176 7.57 40.79 -19.41
CA LYS A 176 7.18 41.02 -20.80
C LYS A 176 7.50 39.87 -21.76
N SER A 177 8.61 39.18 -21.54
CA SER A 177 9.18 38.27 -22.55
C SER A 177 9.60 36.90 -22.01
N GLY A 178 9.56 36.70 -20.70
CA GLY A 178 10.07 35.49 -20.05
C GLY A 178 11.59 35.40 -19.99
N LYS A 179 12.30 36.46 -20.41
CA LYS A 179 13.75 36.47 -20.55
C LYS A 179 14.39 37.62 -19.78
N THR A 180 15.64 37.43 -19.39
CA THR A 180 16.46 38.50 -18.81
C THR A 180 16.71 39.60 -19.87
N PRO A 181 17.15 40.81 -19.47
CA PRO A 181 17.46 41.88 -20.42
C PRO A 181 18.51 41.51 -21.48
N GLU A 182 19.36 40.52 -21.19
CA GLU A 182 20.37 39.96 -22.09
C GLU A 182 19.78 38.91 -23.05
N GLY A 183 18.48 38.62 -22.97
CA GLY A 183 17.78 37.65 -23.82
C GLY A 183 17.99 36.19 -23.41
N ARG A 184 18.51 35.94 -22.20
CA ARG A 184 18.71 34.59 -21.66
C ARG A 184 17.46 34.10 -20.93
N ASN A 185 17.36 32.78 -20.77
CA ASN A 185 16.34 32.18 -19.90
C ASN A 185 16.59 32.59 -18.45
N VAL A 186 15.52 32.60 -17.65
CA VAL A 186 15.62 32.88 -16.22
C VAL A 186 16.18 31.64 -15.53
N GLU A 187 17.23 31.82 -14.73
CA GLU A 187 17.77 30.74 -13.90
C GLU A 187 17.28 30.90 -12.47
N SER A 188 16.70 29.83 -11.94
CA SER A 188 16.30 29.69 -10.55
C SER A 188 17.17 28.66 -9.86
N LYS A 189 17.49 28.90 -8.59
CA LYS A 189 18.22 27.92 -7.76
C LYS A 189 17.40 26.67 -7.50
N SER A 190 16.09 26.80 -7.40
CA SER A 190 15.18 25.72 -7.00
C SER A 190 14.60 24.95 -8.19
N MET A 191 14.44 25.63 -9.34
CA MET A 191 13.80 25.08 -10.55
C MET A 191 14.73 25.01 -11.77
N GLY A 192 15.98 25.47 -11.66
CA GLY A 192 16.91 25.51 -12.78
C GLY A 192 16.53 26.55 -13.84
N SER A 193 16.84 26.25 -15.11
CA SER A 193 16.54 27.16 -16.23
C SER A 193 15.05 27.07 -16.59
N LEU A 194 14.34 28.19 -16.45
CA LEU A 194 12.92 28.30 -16.77
C LEU A 194 12.72 28.67 -18.22
N ASP A 195 11.83 27.93 -18.89
CA ASP A 195 11.35 28.30 -20.22
C ASP A 195 10.74 29.71 -20.19
N PRO A 196 10.90 30.51 -21.26
CA PRO A 196 10.37 31.87 -21.30
C PRO A 196 8.87 31.94 -21.00
N GLU A 197 8.07 31.01 -21.51
CA GLU A 197 6.63 30.99 -21.27
C GLU A 197 6.28 30.76 -19.79
N VAL A 198 7.01 29.85 -19.13
CA VAL A 198 6.83 29.55 -17.71
C VAL A 198 7.29 30.74 -16.88
N ALA A 199 8.50 31.25 -17.13
CA ALA A 199 9.06 32.39 -16.43
C ALA A 199 8.17 33.64 -16.56
N GLN A 200 7.62 33.89 -17.75
CA GLN A 200 6.70 34.99 -17.99
C GLN A 200 5.40 34.82 -17.20
N SER A 201 4.83 33.61 -17.22
CA SER A 201 3.57 33.32 -16.53
C SER A 201 3.73 33.41 -15.01
N LEU A 202 4.84 32.90 -14.47
CA LEU A 202 5.19 33.05 -13.06
C LEU A 202 5.42 34.52 -12.67
N ALA A 203 6.10 35.31 -13.52
CA ALA A 203 6.27 36.74 -13.27
C ALA A 203 4.94 37.52 -13.29
N LYS A 204 3.98 37.10 -14.14
CA LYS A 204 2.61 37.65 -14.12
C LYS A 204 1.88 37.29 -12.84
N ALA A 205 1.86 36.01 -12.47
CA ALA A 205 1.25 35.53 -11.23
C ALA A 205 1.83 36.28 -10.01
N PHE A 206 3.15 36.44 -9.96
CA PHE A 206 3.83 37.20 -8.92
C PHE A 206 3.38 38.68 -8.87
N LYS A 207 3.34 39.36 -10.01
CA LYS A 207 2.89 40.77 -10.10
C LYS A 207 1.43 40.95 -9.68
N GLU A 208 0.61 39.94 -9.92
CA GLU A 208 -0.80 39.88 -9.52
C GLU A 208 -0.98 39.44 -8.05
N GLY A 209 0.09 39.08 -7.35
CA GLY A 209 0.07 38.63 -5.96
C GLY A 209 -0.43 37.19 -5.78
N ILE A 210 -0.45 36.39 -6.84
CA ILE A 210 -0.85 34.98 -6.81
C ILE A 210 0.37 34.13 -6.39
N LYS A 211 0.39 33.73 -5.11
CA LYS A 211 1.47 32.91 -4.54
C LYS A 211 1.09 31.43 -4.32
N LEU A 212 -0.19 31.09 -4.39
CA LEU A 212 -0.68 29.73 -4.08
C LEU A 212 -0.68 28.84 -5.32
N LEU A 213 -0.10 27.64 -5.19
CA LEU A 213 0.01 26.64 -6.25
C LEU A 213 -1.32 26.35 -6.95
N PRO A 214 -2.46 26.10 -6.27
CA PRO A 214 -3.72 25.82 -6.96
C PRO A 214 -4.11 26.90 -7.97
N LYS A 215 -3.95 28.18 -7.60
CA LYS A 215 -4.26 29.31 -8.49
C LYS A 215 -3.23 29.47 -9.62
N ILE A 216 -1.97 29.12 -9.36
CA ILE A 216 -0.92 29.11 -10.39
C ILE A 216 -1.20 28.01 -11.41
N LEU A 217 -1.65 26.83 -10.98
CA LEU A 217 -2.01 25.72 -11.86
C LEU A 217 -3.27 25.99 -12.69
N GLU A 218 -4.21 26.80 -12.22
CA GLU A 218 -5.32 27.29 -13.04
C GLU A 218 -4.83 28.12 -14.24
N ALA A 219 -3.82 28.96 -14.03
CA ALA A 219 -3.23 29.78 -15.09
C ALA A 219 -2.19 29.03 -15.94
N LEU A 220 -1.51 28.04 -15.34
CA LEU A 220 -0.41 27.30 -15.95
C LEU A 220 -0.52 25.79 -15.65
N PRO A 221 -1.50 25.09 -16.25
CA PRO A 221 -1.80 23.69 -15.92
C PRO A 221 -0.66 22.73 -16.31
N GLU A 222 0.20 23.12 -17.24
CA GLU A 222 1.33 22.30 -17.68
C GLU A 222 2.55 22.37 -16.74
N LEU A 223 2.54 23.26 -15.75
CA LEU A 223 3.65 23.44 -14.81
C LEU A 223 3.99 22.12 -14.11
N LEU A 224 2.98 21.40 -13.62
CA LEU A 224 3.17 20.10 -12.96
C LEU A 224 3.76 19.03 -13.89
N LYS A 225 3.44 19.09 -15.19
CA LYS A 225 3.93 18.13 -16.18
C LYS A 225 5.39 18.39 -16.52
N LYS A 226 5.80 19.66 -16.61
CA LYS A 226 7.18 20.04 -16.93
C LYS A 226 8.19 19.59 -15.88
N PHE A 227 7.77 19.54 -14.62
CA PHE A 227 8.61 19.14 -13.51
C PHE A 227 8.21 17.77 -12.95
N ASP A 228 7.39 17.00 -13.66
CA ASP A 228 6.80 15.76 -13.15
C ASP A 228 7.87 14.75 -12.71
N GLU A 229 8.86 14.50 -13.56
CA GLU A 229 9.92 13.53 -13.28
C GLU A 229 10.77 13.93 -12.07
N ASP A 230 11.26 15.17 -12.04
CA ASP A 230 12.12 15.66 -10.95
C ASP A 230 11.35 15.74 -9.63
N LEU A 231 10.11 16.23 -9.67
CA LEU A 231 9.27 16.29 -8.48
C LEU A 231 8.89 14.89 -7.99
N THR A 232 8.64 13.93 -8.87
CA THR A 232 8.29 12.56 -8.48
C THR A 232 9.47 11.88 -7.80
N LYS A 233 10.69 12.04 -8.34
CA LYS A 233 11.91 11.52 -7.70
C LYS A 233 12.12 12.14 -6.33
N GLU A 234 12.11 13.47 -6.24
CA GLU A 234 12.31 14.19 -4.98
C GLU A 234 11.22 13.88 -3.94
N ALA A 235 9.95 13.80 -4.37
CA ALA A 235 8.83 13.43 -3.51
C ALA A 235 8.97 12.00 -2.99
N THR A 236 9.33 11.05 -3.85
CA THR A 236 9.54 9.64 -3.46
C THR A 236 10.66 9.52 -2.43
N GLU A 237 11.79 10.18 -2.65
CA GLU A 237 12.91 10.18 -1.69
C GLU A 237 12.53 10.81 -0.35
N ARG A 238 11.80 11.94 -0.36
CA ARG A 238 11.35 12.58 0.88
C ARG A 238 10.32 11.73 1.63
N VAL A 239 9.40 11.08 0.93
CA VAL A 239 8.41 10.18 1.53
C VAL A 239 9.10 8.95 2.13
N ASP A 240 9.98 8.29 1.37
CA ASP A 240 10.72 7.11 1.84
C ASP A 240 11.56 7.44 3.08
N LYS A 241 12.23 8.59 3.07
CA LYS A 241 12.98 9.07 4.23
C LYS A 241 12.09 9.33 5.44
N LYS A 242 10.93 9.97 5.27
CA LYS A 242 9.99 10.22 6.37
C LYS A 242 9.45 8.92 6.97
N LEU A 243 9.08 7.96 6.14
CA LEU A 243 8.58 6.66 6.59
C LEU A 243 9.65 5.89 7.37
N GLU A 244 10.91 5.93 6.91
CA GLU A 244 12.03 5.32 7.63
C GLU A 244 12.33 6.03 8.97
N GLU A 245 12.35 7.37 8.99
CA GLU A 245 12.53 8.15 10.23
C GLU A 245 11.39 7.89 11.24
N GLU A 246 10.15 7.74 10.78
CA GLU A 246 9.00 7.44 11.64
C GLU A 246 9.08 6.02 12.20
N LYS A 247 9.48 5.04 11.38
CA LYS A 247 9.73 3.67 11.81
C LYS A 247 10.83 3.60 12.88
N GLN A 248 11.93 4.33 12.69
CA GLN A 248 13.01 4.40 13.67
C GLN A 248 12.57 5.03 14.99
N LYS A 249 11.75 6.09 14.93
CA LYS A 249 11.17 6.71 16.14
C LYS A 249 10.27 5.75 16.91
N MET A 250 9.40 5.02 16.21
CA MET A 250 8.56 4.01 16.86
C MET A 250 9.39 2.87 17.48
N GLU A 251 10.46 2.43 16.82
CA GLU A 251 11.37 1.42 17.39
C GLU A 251 12.13 1.95 18.62
N GLU A 252 12.53 3.23 18.62
CA GLU A 252 13.19 3.86 19.77
C GLU A 252 12.21 4.06 20.95
N GLU A 253 10.96 4.44 20.68
CA GLU A 253 9.91 4.58 21.70
C GLU A 253 9.55 3.22 22.31
N GLN A 254 9.40 2.17 21.50
CA GLN A 254 9.17 0.81 22.00
C GLN A 254 10.34 0.31 22.86
N LYS A 255 11.60 0.59 22.47
CA LYS A 255 12.78 0.25 23.29
C LYS A 255 12.88 1.08 24.58
N LYS A 256 12.31 2.27 24.62
CA LYS A 256 12.23 3.09 25.85
C LYS A 256 11.12 2.62 26.79
N GLU A 257 10.00 2.11 26.26
CA GLU A 257 8.94 1.50 27.07
C GLU A 257 9.28 0.08 27.57
N GLU A 258 10.13 -0.68 26.86
CA GLU A 258 10.54 -2.04 27.28
C GLU A 258 11.64 -2.06 28.36
N LYS A 259 12.25 -0.92 28.68
CA LYS A 259 13.20 -0.82 29.79
C LYS A 259 12.40 -0.65 31.08
N PRO A 260 12.38 -1.63 32.01
CA PRO A 260 11.68 -1.43 33.27
C PRO A 260 12.31 -0.22 33.98
N GLU A 261 11.46 0.69 34.48
CA GLU A 261 11.88 1.66 35.47
C GLU A 261 12.63 0.91 36.58
N GLU A 262 13.96 1.05 36.62
CA GLU A 262 14.74 0.62 37.77
C GLU A 262 14.19 1.36 39.01
N PRO A 263 13.94 0.64 40.11
CA PRO A 263 13.37 1.25 41.29
C PRO A 263 14.34 2.31 41.82
N LYS A 264 13.84 3.54 41.97
CA LYS A 264 14.57 4.62 42.66
C LYS A 264 15.12 4.06 43.99
N PRO A 265 16.44 4.16 44.25
CA PRO A 265 16.97 3.78 45.54
C PRO A 265 16.38 4.71 46.61
N GLU A 266 15.87 4.09 47.67
CA GLU A 266 15.45 4.74 48.91
C GLU A 266 16.54 5.72 49.40
N GLU A 267 16.33 7.02 49.24
CA GLU A 267 17.03 8.01 50.03
C GLU A 267 16.31 8.15 51.37
N LYS A 268 17.06 7.81 52.42
CA LYS A 268 16.66 7.81 53.83
C LYS A 268 16.12 9.19 54.27
N PRO A 269 15.23 9.21 55.29
CA PRO A 269 14.69 10.45 55.82
C PRO A 269 15.79 11.29 56.49
N GLU A 270 16.03 12.49 55.96
CA GLU A 270 16.72 13.55 56.70
C GLU A 270 15.83 14.00 57.87
N VAL A 271 16.39 13.84 59.06
CA VAL A 271 15.86 14.35 60.32
C VAL A 271 16.06 15.87 60.31
N PRO A 272 15.02 16.71 60.46
CA PRO A 272 15.22 18.15 60.56
C PRO A 272 15.69 18.48 61.98
N ASP A 273 16.98 18.80 62.08
CA ASP A 273 17.59 19.40 63.26
C ASP A 273 16.95 20.77 63.53
N GLY A 274 16.72 21.05 64.81
CA GLY A 274 15.66 21.95 65.25
C GLY A 274 15.92 23.45 65.10
N GLU A 275 14.83 24.20 64.94
CA GLU A 275 14.68 25.55 65.49
C GLU A 275 13.29 25.70 66.11
N ILE A 276 13.29 25.96 67.41
CA ILE A 276 12.12 26.17 68.27
C ILE A 276 11.81 27.68 68.28
N PRO A 277 10.58 28.14 67.96
CA PRO A 277 10.10 29.44 68.40
C PRO A 277 9.43 29.32 69.80
N PRO A 278 9.65 30.25 70.73
CA PRO A 278 9.12 30.15 72.08
C PRO A 278 7.71 30.75 72.20
N GLY A 279 6.85 30.07 72.95
CA GLY A 279 5.77 30.70 73.73
C GLY A 279 4.34 30.31 73.35
N GLY A 280 3.65 29.62 74.27
CA GLY A 280 2.18 29.59 74.31
C GLY A 280 1.49 28.30 74.75
N ILE A 281 1.54 27.93 76.04
CA ILE A 281 0.40 27.56 76.95
C ILE A 281 -0.79 26.82 76.27
N LYS A 282 -1.30 25.61 76.58
CA LYS A 282 -1.38 24.69 77.74
C LYS A 282 -1.94 23.32 77.25
N PRO A 283 -1.87 22.23 78.04
CA PRO A 283 -2.27 20.85 77.69
C PRO A 283 -3.67 20.48 78.23
N GLU A 284 -4.32 19.46 77.64
CA GLU A 284 -5.41 18.60 78.16
C GLU A 284 -6.13 17.94 76.94
N VAL A 285 -6.56 16.68 76.82
CA VAL A 285 -6.66 15.44 77.62
C VAL A 285 -6.83 14.29 76.58
N ASN A 286 -6.16 13.15 76.75
CA ASN A 286 -6.54 11.84 76.16
C ASN A 286 -7.57 11.15 77.08
N PRO A 287 -8.24 10.04 76.73
CA PRO A 287 -8.56 9.39 75.44
C PRO A 287 -10.09 9.08 75.40
N ILE A 288 -10.57 8.18 74.52
CA ILE A 288 -11.60 7.17 74.84
C ILE A 288 -11.90 6.28 73.62
N GLU A 289 -11.85 4.95 73.88
CA GLU A 289 -12.66 3.82 73.38
C GLU A 289 -13.13 3.81 71.90
N GLY A 290 -13.06 2.72 71.14
CA GLY A 290 -12.95 1.30 71.50
C GLY A 290 -13.71 0.47 70.43
N GLY A 291 -13.21 -0.74 70.16
CA GLY A 291 -13.86 -1.82 69.37
C GLY A 291 -13.71 -1.67 67.84
N ASN A 292 -13.08 -2.57 67.06
CA ASN A 292 -13.15 -4.05 67.03
C ASN A 292 -14.61 -4.52 67.17
N ILE A 293 -15.21 -5.25 66.22
CA ILE A 293 -14.84 -6.62 65.82
C ILE A 293 -15.26 -6.92 64.37
N GLU A 294 -14.44 -7.76 63.75
CA GLU A 294 -14.58 -8.55 62.53
C GLU A 294 -15.86 -9.41 62.36
N THR A 295 -16.28 -9.56 61.08
CA THR A 295 -16.79 -10.79 60.39
C THR A 295 -18.20 -11.35 60.73
N PRO A 296 -18.77 -12.32 59.96
CA PRO A 296 -18.63 -12.71 58.54
C PRO A 296 -19.98 -13.02 57.81
N LYS A 297 -19.85 -13.32 56.49
CA LYS A 297 -20.67 -14.20 55.59
C LYS A 297 -22.15 -14.50 55.90
N ALA A 298 -22.97 -14.26 54.87
CA ALA A 298 -23.86 -15.28 54.29
C ALA A 298 -23.80 -15.15 52.76
#